data_AF-A0AAN4YLX7-F1
#
_entry.id   AF-A0AAN4YLX7-F1
#
_cell.length_a   1.000
_cell.length_b   1.000
_cell.length_c   1.000
_cell.angle_alpha   90.00
_cell.angle_beta   90.00
_cell.angle_gamma   90.00
#
_symmetry.space_group_name_H-M   'P 1'
#
loop_
_entity.id
_entity.type
_entity.pdbx_description
1 polymer ?
#
loop_
_entity_poly.entity_id
_entity_poly.type
_entity_poly.pdbx_seq_one_letter_code
_entity_poly.pdbx_strand_id
1 'polypeptide(L)'
;MVSKGSTPSFSDLLDVIIVGAGPCGLAVAARLKEETPSALFTDDEHQRYHWINKHSGRMALVQARHGKQKKVKAEKWHGYTPRQSFSSTHSESIAGSPPSLSSSASTASEETETGAVEDGSPSILVLDSTGDKWMERWNRAFKTLEIQQLREVEIDERDRKDYFSPSTGLFEDYCSSIIARYGLNTPGMIQQREVINVQYDYHDERSPSEKIFTVTTNDGAVFYSRTVVLAIGPGRTKVFPFKLTDEEANGACHSTEIRSFPSPNVKRKIQQRQQTNLMVVGGGLSSAQIVDMAIRKGVSKVWFLLRSNFKAFWSADTDEERLEMIKTARNGGSITPRYQKILKQHAARHRVSIHSRTVILSREYCPMSQTWCLTTDPPIPDLPRIDYIYFATGMQADVNELPLLQQMNREYPIETKQGLPCITDDLMWKANLPLFVTGRLAALRLGPGAPNLEGARLGAERIAWGMEEVLGRGESEDTPAERSKECFCGLGNRYAGLADVDW
;
A
#
# COMPACT_ATOMS: atom_id res chain seq x y z
N MET A 1 -10.70 51.04 -11.99
CA MET A 1 -11.18 49.76 -12.57
C MET A 1 -10.34 48.65 -11.96
N VAL A 2 -10.94 47.88 -11.04
CA VAL A 2 -10.31 46.72 -10.41
C VAL A 2 -10.24 45.62 -11.46
N SER A 3 -9.04 45.13 -11.77
CA SER A 3 -8.86 43.96 -12.63
C SER A 3 -9.51 42.76 -11.95
N LYS A 4 -10.64 42.31 -12.48
CA LYS A 4 -11.22 41.00 -12.15
C LYS A 4 -10.14 39.96 -12.40
N GLY A 5 -9.72 39.27 -11.34
CA GLY A 5 -8.91 38.06 -11.47
C GLY A 5 -9.65 37.09 -12.38
N SER A 6 -8.93 36.57 -13.37
CA SER A 6 -9.37 35.44 -14.17
C SER A 6 -9.73 34.29 -13.23
N THR A 7 -11.00 33.90 -13.18
CA THR A 7 -11.41 32.59 -12.68
C THR A 7 -10.60 31.52 -13.42
N PRO A 8 -9.97 30.54 -12.72
CA PRO A 8 -9.27 29.48 -13.40
C PRO A 8 -10.27 28.71 -14.26
N SER A 9 -9.98 28.56 -15.56
CA SER A 9 -10.79 27.76 -16.46
C SER A 9 -10.73 26.30 -16.04
N PHE A 10 -11.88 25.60 -16.09
CA PHE A 10 -12.04 24.19 -15.78
C PHE A 10 -11.44 23.29 -16.89
N SER A 11 -10.12 23.34 -17.04
CA SER A 11 -9.44 22.78 -18.22
C SER A 11 -8.88 21.37 -18.03
N ASP A 12 -8.62 20.92 -16.81
CA ASP A 12 -7.80 19.72 -16.59
C ASP A 12 -8.47 18.70 -15.64
N LEU A 13 -9.60 18.11 -16.07
CA LEU A 13 -10.14 16.93 -15.37
C LEU A 13 -9.23 15.73 -15.64
N LEU A 14 -8.65 15.20 -14.57
CA LEU A 14 -7.80 14.02 -14.62
C LEU A 14 -8.62 12.73 -14.49
N ASP A 15 -8.08 11.62 -14.97
CA ASP A 15 -8.67 10.31 -14.71
C ASP A 15 -8.41 9.88 -13.27
N VAL A 16 -7.17 10.07 -12.80
CA VAL A 16 -6.71 9.57 -11.51
C VAL A 16 -5.86 10.61 -10.77
N ILE A 17 -6.22 10.91 -9.53
CA ILE A 17 -5.31 11.54 -8.56
C ILE A 17 -4.87 10.51 -7.52
N ILE A 18 -3.56 10.30 -7.38
CA ILE A 18 -2.97 9.45 -6.34
C ILE A 18 -2.42 10.33 -5.22
N VAL A 19 -2.93 10.14 -4.00
CA VAL A 19 -2.45 10.83 -2.80
C VAL A 19 -1.40 9.97 -2.11
N GLY A 20 -0.13 10.28 -2.36
CA GLY A 20 1.04 9.63 -1.76
C GLY A 20 1.96 8.96 -2.78
N ALA A 21 3.23 9.37 -2.81
CA ALA A 21 4.26 8.90 -3.73
C ALA A 21 5.13 7.75 -3.14
N GLY A 22 4.57 6.96 -2.22
CA GLY A 22 5.25 5.81 -1.61
C GLY A 22 5.10 4.51 -2.41
N PRO A 23 5.51 3.35 -1.86
CA PRO A 23 5.43 2.06 -2.55
C PRO A 23 4.04 1.71 -3.09
N CYS A 24 2.98 1.96 -2.30
CA CYS A 24 1.61 1.68 -2.73
C CYS A 24 1.18 2.58 -3.90
N GLY A 25 1.55 3.86 -3.87
CA GLY A 25 1.23 4.81 -4.95
C GLY A 25 1.98 4.48 -6.24
N LEU A 26 3.28 4.13 -6.12
CA LEU A 26 4.10 3.72 -7.26
C LEU A 26 3.57 2.41 -7.87
N ALA A 27 3.21 1.44 -7.02
CA ALA A 27 2.65 0.18 -7.48
C ALA A 27 1.33 0.38 -8.26
N VAL A 28 0.43 1.22 -7.74
CA VAL A 28 -0.83 1.58 -8.43
C VAL A 28 -0.53 2.28 -9.75
N ALA A 29 0.30 3.33 -9.76
CA ALA A 29 0.62 4.07 -10.97
C ALA A 29 1.27 3.20 -12.05
N ALA A 30 2.21 2.33 -11.66
CA ALA A 30 2.84 1.37 -12.57
C ALA A 30 1.82 0.39 -13.13
N ARG A 31 0.92 -0.12 -12.30
CA ARG A 31 -0.10 -1.09 -12.73
C ARG A 31 -1.10 -0.49 -13.72
N LEU A 32 -1.42 0.80 -13.59
CA LEU A 32 -2.33 1.51 -14.50
C LEU A 32 -1.70 1.89 -15.84
N LYS A 33 -0.37 1.87 -15.92
CA LYS A 33 0.41 2.10 -17.14
C LYS A 33 0.91 0.79 -17.75
N GLU A 34 0.55 -0.35 -17.18
CA GLU A 34 0.88 -1.66 -17.73
C GLU A 34 -0.05 -1.96 -18.91
N GLU A 35 0.50 -2.20 -20.10
CA GLU A 35 -0.27 -2.49 -21.31
C GLU A 35 -0.93 -3.87 -21.26
N THR A 36 -0.29 -4.83 -20.58
CA THR A 36 -0.77 -6.22 -20.50
C THR A 36 -0.86 -6.69 -19.07
N PRO A 37 -1.78 -6.13 -18.25
CA PRO A 37 -1.82 -6.43 -16.84
C PRO A 37 -2.08 -7.92 -16.58
N SER A 38 -2.89 -8.56 -17.45
CA SER A 38 -3.20 -9.98 -17.40
C SER A 38 -2.01 -10.91 -17.68
N ALA A 39 -1.03 -10.48 -18.47
CA ALA A 39 0.19 -11.26 -18.73
C ALA A 39 1.12 -11.36 -17.51
N LEU A 40 0.92 -10.48 -16.52
CA LEU A 40 1.63 -10.50 -15.24
C LEU A 40 0.83 -11.20 -14.14
N PHE A 41 -0.33 -11.79 -14.45
CA PHE A 41 -1.12 -12.51 -13.47
C PHE A 41 -0.37 -13.73 -12.93
N THR A 42 -0.15 -13.75 -11.61
CA THR A 42 0.20 -15.00 -10.93
C THR A 42 -0.94 -16.03 -11.03
N ASP A 43 -0.66 -17.31 -10.78
CA ASP A 43 -1.70 -18.35 -10.85
C ASP A 43 -2.89 -18.06 -9.92
N ASP A 44 -2.62 -17.45 -8.76
CA ASP A 44 -3.65 -16.99 -7.82
C ASP A 44 -4.49 -15.84 -8.40
N GLU A 45 -3.87 -14.95 -9.19
CA GLU A 45 -4.53 -13.83 -9.88
C GLU A 45 -5.46 -14.35 -10.98
N HIS A 46 -5.02 -15.36 -11.75
CA HIS A 46 -5.85 -16.05 -12.73
C HIS A 46 -7.04 -16.77 -12.08
N GLN A 47 -6.82 -17.47 -10.97
CA GLN A 47 -7.92 -18.15 -10.25
C GLN A 47 -8.95 -17.16 -9.71
N ARG A 48 -8.50 -16.02 -9.16
CA ARG A 48 -9.40 -14.96 -8.68
C ARG A 48 -10.18 -14.32 -9.82
N TYR A 49 -9.52 -14.01 -10.94
CA TYR A 49 -10.17 -13.48 -12.15
C TYR A 49 -11.30 -14.41 -12.62
N HIS A 50 -11.01 -15.71 -12.76
CA HIS A 50 -12.02 -16.69 -13.13
C HIS A 50 -13.11 -16.86 -12.06
N TRP A 51 -12.76 -16.78 -10.78
CA TRP A 51 -13.73 -16.89 -9.71
C TRP A 51 -14.71 -15.71 -9.70
N ILE A 52 -14.22 -14.47 -9.80
CA ILE A 52 -15.06 -13.26 -9.84
C ILE A 52 -15.92 -13.27 -11.10
N ASN A 53 -15.36 -13.54 -12.28
CA ASN A 53 -16.16 -13.62 -13.52
C ASN A 53 -17.21 -14.74 -13.49
N LYS A 54 -16.95 -15.84 -12.79
CA LYS A 54 -17.90 -16.95 -12.63
C LYS A 54 -19.02 -16.65 -11.63
N HIS A 55 -18.80 -15.72 -10.71
CA HIS A 55 -19.70 -15.43 -9.59
C HIS A 55 -20.25 -13.99 -9.57
N SER A 56 -19.79 -13.10 -10.46
CA SER A 56 -20.39 -11.80 -10.72
C SER A 56 -21.85 -12.00 -11.15
N GLY A 57 -22.78 -11.31 -10.47
CA GLY A 57 -24.22 -11.51 -10.64
C GLY A 57 -24.84 -12.74 -9.97
N ARG A 58 -24.07 -13.59 -9.28
CA ARG A 58 -24.56 -14.77 -8.53
C ARG A 58 -24.19 -14.77 -7.04
N MET A 59 -23.75 -13.63 -6.50
CA MET A 59 -23.42 -13.56 -5.07
C MET A 59 -24.70 -13.53 -4.23
N ALA A 60 -24.91 -14.59 -3.46
CA ALA A 60 -25.88 -14.55 -2.37
C ALA A 60 -25.32 -13.65 -1.27
N LEU A 61 -26.04 -12.57 -0.93
CA LEU A 61 -25.81 -11.80 0.29
C LEU A 61 -25.82 -12.77 1.48
N VAL A 62 -24.65 -12.98 2.11
CA VAL A 62 -24.57 -13.76 3.34
C VAL A 62 -25.13 -12.91 4.47
N GLN A 63 -26.42 -13.09 4.76
CA GLN A 63 -27.03 -12.61 5.99
C GLN A 63 -26.52 -13.44 7.17
N ALA A 64 -25.73 -12.81 8.04
CA ALA A 64 -25.47 -13.32 9.37
C ALA A 64 -26.74 -13.21 10.22
N ARG A 65 -27.47 -14.33 10.35
CA ARG A 65 -28.09 -14.88 11.59
C ARG A 65 -29.34 -15.71 11.32
N HIS A 66 -29.41 -16.81 12.06
CA HIS A 66 -30.48 -17.81 12.16
C HIS A 66 -31.91 -17.33 11.89
N GLY A 67 -32.48 -17.77 10.77
CA GLY A 67 -33.91 -17.69 10.49
C GLY A 67 -34.22 -17.99 9.02
N LYS A 68 -34.81 -19.16 8.72
CA LYS A 68 -35.26 -19.47 7.36
C LYS A 68 -36.39 -18.52 6.96
N GLN A 69 -36.15 -17.59 6.04
CA GLN A 69 -37.21 -16.93 5.27
C GLN A 69 -37.17 -17.32 3.79
N LYS A 70 -38.37 -17.40 3.19
CA LYS A 70 -38.60 -17.85 1.82
C LYS A 70 -38.00 -16.87 0.80
N LYS A 71 -37.39 -17.47 -0.23
CA LYS A 71 -36.84 -16.84 -1.44
C LYS A 71 -37.63 -15.59 -1.88
N VAL A 72 -36.98 -14.44 -1.90
CA VAL A 72 -37.45 -13.27 -2.66
C VAL A 72 -36.89 -13.40 -4.07
N LYS A 73 -37.77 -13.48 -5.07
CA LYS A 73 -37.40 -13.45 -6.49
C LYS A 73 -37.06 -12.01 -6.86
N ALA A 74 -35.85 -11.76 -7.35
CA ALA A 74 -35.57 -10.58 -8.15
C ALA A 74 -36.20 -10.78 -9.54
N GLU A 75 -36.94 -9.77 -10.02
CA GLU A 75 -37.52 -9.80 -11.37
C GLU A 75 -36.44 -9.77 -12.45
N LYS A 76 -36.67 -10.55 -13.50
CA LYS A 76 -35.77 -10.72 -14.63
C LYS A 76 -35.94 -9.53 -15.58
N TRP A 77 -34.86 -8.80 -15.84
CA TRP A 77 -34.83 -7.78 -16.89
C TRP A 77 -34.95 -8.45 -18.27
N HIS A 78 -35.88 -7.98 -19.10
CA HIS A 78 -36.18 -8.56 -20.42
C HIS A 78 -35.55 -7.71 -21.51
N GLY A 79 -34.46 -8.20 -22.11
CA GLY A 79 -33.86 -7.69 -23.35
C GLY A 79 -33.95 -8.73 -24.46
N TYR A 80 -34.68 -8.36 -25.51
CA TYR A 80 -34.80 -8.89 -26.89
C TYR A 80 -34.33 -10.32 -27.24
N THR A 81 -35.27 -11.13 -27.76
CA THR A 81 -35.08 -12.51 -28.27
C THR A 81 -34.45 -12.59 -29.66
N PRO A 82 -33.52 -13.53 -29.90
CA PRO A 82 -33.37 -14.17 -31.20
C PRO A 82 -34.01 -15.56 -31.22
N ARG A 83 -34.54 -15.91 -32.40
CA ARG A 83 -35.33 -17.11 -32.70
C ARG A 83 -34.52 -18.40 -32.69
N GLN A 84 -35.22 -19.45 -32.24
CA GLN A 84 -35.25 -20.85 -32.72
C GLN A 84 -33.97 -21.70 -32.67
N SER A 85 -34.13 -22.77 -31.88
CA SER A 85 -33.36 -24.00 -31.79
C SER A 85 -33.22 -24.76 -33.12
N PHE A 86 -32.02 -25.31 -33.35
CA PHE A 86 -31.87 -26.61 -34.03
C PHE A 86 -30.88 -27.48 -33.26
N SER A 87 -31.31 -28.72 -33.02
CA SER A 87 -30.49 -29.81 -32.51
C SER A 87 -29.87 -30.58 -33.67
N SER A 88 -28.58 -30.92 -33.57
CA SER A 88 -28.07 -32.15 -34.17
C SER A 88 -26.77 -32.59 -33.51
N THR A 89 -26.84 -33.79 -32.96
CA THR A 89 -25.77 -34.76 -32.71
C THR A 89 -24.82 -34.88 -33.89
N HIS A 90 -23.50 -34.92 -33.65
CA HIS A 90 -22.60 -35.98 -34.14
C HIS A 90 -21.23 -35.91 -33.46
N SER A 91 -20.81 -37.05 -32.95
CA SER A 91 -19.47 -37.40 -32.48
C SER A 91 -18.53 -37.60 -33.66
N GLU A 92 -17.28 -37.13 -33.56
CA GLU A 92 -16.13 -37.90 -34.06
C GLU A 92 -14.80 -37.38 -33.49
N SER A 93 -13.98 -38.35 -33.09
CA SER A 93 -12.66 -38.22 -32.48
C SER A 93 -11.58 -38.32 -33.55
N ILE A 94 -10.65 -37.36 -33.62
CA ILE A 94 -9.37 -37.57 -34.30
C ILE A 94 -8.24 -36.97 -33.46
N ALA A 95 -7.31 -37.85 -33.10
CA ALA A 95 -6.04 -37.56 -32.46
C ALA A 95 -5.03 -37.04 -33.49
N GLY A 96 -4.25 -36.03 -33.11
CA GLY A 96 -3.10 -35.56 -33.89
C GLY A 96 -2.16 -34.74 -33.01
N SER A 97 -0.98 -35.27 -32.74
CA SER A 97 0.10 -34.59 -32.01
C SER A 97 0.62 -33.37 -32.78
N PRO A 98 1.06 -32.28 -32.11
CA PRO A 98 1.58 -31.11 -32.80
C PRO A 98 3.07 -31.28 -33.15
N PRO A 99 3.56 -30.74 -34.28
CA PRO A 99 4.98 -30.58 -34.50
C PRO A 99 5.47 -29.28 -33.84
N SER A 100 6.61 -29.41 -33.16
CA SER A 100 7.53 -28.32 -32.82
C SER A 100 8.04 -27.62 -34.09
N LEU A 101 8.30 -26.31 -34.01
CA LEU A 101 9.44 -25.55 -34.62
C LEU A 101 9.15 -24.03 -34.50
N SER A 102 9.95 -23.33 -33.71
CA SER A 102 11.06 -22.46 -34.12
C SER A 102 10.66 -21.00 -34.37
N SER A 103 11.15 -20.15 -33.49
CA SER A 103 11.20 -18.70 -33.57
C SER A 103 11.78 -18.22 -34.90
N SER A 104 11.05 -17.35 -35.61
CA SER A 104 11.62 -16.50 -36.65
C SER A 104 11.28 -15.06 -36.32
N ALA A 105 12.33 -14.30 -36.02
CA ALA A 105 12.29 -12.85 -35.96
C ALA A 105 12.06 -12.32 -37.37
N SER A 106 11.04 -11.48 -37.55
CA SER A 106 10.84 -10.71 -38.77
C SER A 106 10.88 -9.23 -38.42
N THR A 107 11.99 -8.63 -38.82
CA THR A 107 12.24 -7.20 -39.00
C THR A 107 11.12 -6.60 -39.86
N ALA A 108 10.44 -5.57 -39.38
CA ALA A 108 9.54 -4.75 -40.18
C ALA A 108 10.02 -3.30 -40.14
N SER A 109 10.18 -2.78 -41.34
CA SER A 109 10.72 -1.49 -41.76
C SER A 109 9.90 -0.28 -41.32
N GLU A 110 10.60 0.83 -41.15
CA GLU A 110 10.07 2.18 -40.93
C GLU A 110 9.16 2.61 -42.08
N GLU A 111 7.90 2.90 -41.76
CA GLU A 111 7.09 3.84 -42.54
C GLU A 111 6.50 4.89 -41.59
N THR A 112 6.81 6.13 -41.91
CA THR A 112 6.53 7.33 -41.13
C THR A 112 5.12 7.82 -41.43
N GLU A 113 4.15 7.47 -40.58
CA GLU A 113 2.87 8.20 -40.51
C GLU A 113 2.79 8.97 -39.20
N THR A 114 2.87 10.29 -39.32
CA THR A 114 2.63 11.25 -38.24
C THR A 114 1.13 11.33 -37.95
N GLY A 115 0.62 10.36 -37.20
CA GLY A 115 -0.63 10.45 -36.45
C GLY A 115 -0.29 10.27 -34.97
N ALA A 116 -0.57 11.26 -34.13
CA ALA A 116 -0.48 11.09 -32.69
C ALA A 116 -1.51 10.03 -32.29
N VAL A 117 -1.06 8.81 -32.03
CA VAL A 117 -1.86 7.80 -31.34
C VAL A 117 -2.15 8.39 -29.95
N GLU A 118 -3.41 8.73 -29.68
CA GLU A 118 -3.82 9.04 -28.30
C GLU A 118 -3.47 7.82 -27.46
N ASP A 119 -2.45 7.95 -26.61
CA ASP A 119 -2.06 6.92 -25.67
C ASP A 119 -3.27 6.67 -24.77
N GLY A 120 -3.96 5.54 -24.96
CA GLY A 120 -5.13 5.15 -24.20
C GLY A 120 -4.85 4.92 -22.72
N SER A 121 -3.73 5.39 -22.17
CA SER A 121 -3.33 5.31 -20.78
C SER A 121 -3.94 6.47 -19.96
N PRO A 122 -4.28 6.24 -18.68
CA PRO A 122 -5.01 7.25 -17.91
C PRO A 122 -4.12 8.45 -17.59
N SER A 123 -4.73 9.63 -17.53
CA SER A 123 -4.09 10.84 -17.02
C SER A 123 -3.97 10.75 -15.50
N ILE A 124 -2.73 10.75 -15.00
CA ILE A 124 -2.41 10.53 -13.57
C ILE A 124 -1.68 11.76 -13.01
N LEU A 125 -2.16 12.28 -11.88
CA LEU A 125 -1.45 13.23 -11.03
C LEU A 125 -1.18 12.61 -9.66
N VAL A 126 0.01 12.86 -9.12
CA VAL A 126 0.44 12.38 -7.80
C VAL A 126 0.70 13.56 -6.89
N LEU A 127 0.04 13.58 -5.74
CA LEU A 127 0.21 14.60 -4.71
C LEU A 127 0.86 13.98 -3.48
N ASP A 128 2.07 14.42 -3.14
CA ASP A 128 2.79 13.94 -1.95
C ASP A 128 3.24 15.10 -1.06
N SER A 129 3.06 14.97 0.25
CA SER A 129 3.43 16.02 1.20
C SER A 129 4.93 16.10 1.49
N THR A 130 5.74 15.14 1.02
CA THR A 130 7.16 14.97 1.38
C THR A 130 8.11 15.55 0.33
N GLY A 131 7.74 15.47 -0.94
CA GLY A 131 8.52 15.97 -2.06
C GLY A 131 7.93 15.56 -3.42
N ASP A 132 8.64 15.88 -4.48
CA ASP A 132 8.22 15.78 -5.89
C ASP A 132 8.77 14.52 -6.59
N LYS A 133 9.24 13.54 -5.82
CA LYS A 133 9.80 12.27 -6.33
C LYS A 133 9.16 11.06 -5.67
N TRP A 134 9.03 10.00 -6.45
CA TRP A 134 8.67 8.68 -5.92
C TRP A 134 9.62 8.23 -4.82
N MET A 135 9.08 7.50 -3.86
CA MET A 135 9.82 6.82 -2.79
C MET A 135 10.59 7.76 -1.85
N GLU A 136 10.43 9.08 -1.93
CA GLU A 136 11.29 10.00 -1.17
C GLU A 136 11.19 9.81 0.35
N ARG A 137 9.97 9.69 0.89
CA ARG A 137 9.78 9.38 2.32
C ARG A 137 10.41 8.05 2.70
N TRP A 138 10.30 7.05 1.82
CA TRP A 138 10.86 5.72 2.02
C TRP A 138 12.39 5.77 2.04
N ASN A 139 13.00 6.39 1.04
CA ASN A 139 14.45 6.53 0.92
C ASN A 139 15.04 7.32 2.08
N ARG A 140 14.38 8.41 2.52
CA ARG A 140 14.76 9.15 3.74
C ARG A 140 14.74 8.25 4.98
N ALA A 141 13.69 7.45 5.18
CA ALA A 141 13.59 6.54 6.33
C ALA A 141 14.67 5.44 6.31
N PHE A 142 14.92 4.84 5.14
CA PHE A 142 15.92 3.80 4.96
C PHE A 142 17.35 4.30 5.18
N LYS A 143 17.65 5.51 4.68
CA LYS A 143 18.92 6.21 4.93
C LYS A 143 19.11 6.50 6.41
N THR A 144 18.08 7.02 7.09
CA THR A 144 18.14 7.34 8.52
C THR A 144 18.41 6.11 9.39
N LEU A 145 17.82 4.96 9.04
CA LEU A 145 17.96 3.71 9.79
C LEU A 145 19.14 2.83 9.33
N GLU A 146 19.94 3.29 8.36
CA GLU A 146 21.05 2.54 7.73
C GLU A 146 20.65 1.11 7.34
N ILE A 147 19.45 0.96 6.76
CA ILE A 147 18.95 -0.35 6.35
C ILE A 147 19.68 -0.76 5.07
N GLN A 148 20.41 -1.88 5.13
CA GLN A 148 21.22 -2.37 4.01
C GLN A 148 20.48 -3.36 3.10
N GLN A 149 19.49 -4.08 3.63
CA GLN A 149 18.72 -5.10 2.91
C GLN A 149 17.24 -5.04 3.30
N LEU A 150 16.36 -5.43 2.37
CA LEU A 150 14.93 -5.57 2.65
C LEU A 150 14.65 -6.70 3.64
N ARG A 151 13.41 -6.75 4.17
CA ARG A 151 12.98 -7.83 5.06
C ARG A 151 13.10 -9.17 4.35
N GLU A 152 13.75 -10.13 5.01
CA GLU A 152 13.61 -11.55 4.70
C GLU A 152 12.17 -11.97 4.98
N VAL A 153 11.48 -12.47 3.95
CA VAL A 153 10.25 -13.25 4.10
C VAL A 153 10.69 -14.63 4.58
N GLU A 154 9.98 -15.21 5.55
CA GLU A 154 10.25 -16.58 6.01
C GLU A 154 9.83 -17.52 4.88
N ILE A 155 10.84 -18.07 4.18
CA ILE A 155 10.68 -18.93 3.01
C ILE A 155 10.40 -20.35 3.51
N ASP A 156 9.30 -20.95 3.07
CA ASP A 156 8.96 -22.36 3.32
C ASP A 156 10.07 -23.26 2.77
N GLU A 157 10.68 -24.08 3.64
CA GLU A 157 11.82 -24.96 3.36
C GLU A 157 11.51 -26.09 2.35
N ARG A 158 10.26 -26.22 1.88
CA ARG A 158 9.87 -27.21 0.87
C ARG A 158 10.22 -26.81 -0.57
N ASP A 159 10.55 -25.55 -0.83
CA ASP A 159 10.76 -25.03 -2.18
C ASP A 159 12.17 -24.43 -2.30
N ARG A 160 13.14 -25.24 -2.77
CA ARG A 160 14.55 -24.81 -2.98
C ARG A 160 14.61 -23.53 -3.81
N LYS A 161 15.18 -22.42 -3.31
CA LYS A 161 15.43 -21.21 -4.13
C LYS A 161 16.73 -20.48 -3.77
N ASP A 162 17.56 -20.25 -4.78
CA ASP A 162 18.92 -19.69 -4.74
C ASP A 162 18.99 -18.15 -4.56
N TYR A 163 17.94 -17.48 -4.05
CA TYR A 163 17.85 -16.01 -4.09
C TYR A 163 17.72 -15.36 -2.70
N PHE A 164 18.66 -14.47 -2.38
CA PHE A 164 18.70 -13.67 -1.15
C PHE A 164 17.75 -12.45 -1.23
N SER A 165 17.35 -11.90 -0.08
CA SER A 165 16.64 -10.60 -0.04
C SER A 165 17.51 -9.49 -0.64
N PRO A 166 16.96 -8.63 -1.52
CA PRO A 166 17.75 -7.64 -2.23
C PRO A 166 18.28 -6.56 -1.27
N SER A 167 19.41 -5.98 -1.65
CA SER A 167 19.89 -4.77 -1.00
C SER A 167 18.91 -3.62 -1.22
N THR A 168 18.98 -2.61 -0.36
CA THR A 168 18.14 -1.42 -0.49
C THR A 168 18.48 -0.61 -1.73
N GLY A 169 19.76 -0.62 -2.14
CA GLY A 169 20.19 -0.08 -3.43
C GLY A 169 19.60 -0.84 -4.62
N LEU A 170 19.62 -2.17 -4.61
CA LEU A 170 19.01 -2.97 -5.70
C LEU A 170 17.50 -2.75 -5.79
N PHE A 171 16.82 -2.54 -4.65
CA PHE A 171 15.41 -2.19 -4.65
C PHE A 171 15.15 -0.76 -5.18
N GLU A 172 16.05 0.19 -4.92
CA GLU A 172 15.99 1.54 -5.49
C GLU A 172 16.20 1.51 -7.01
N ASP A 173 17.13 0.69 -7.50
CA ASP A 173 17.35 0.44 -8.93
C ASP A 173 16.10 -0.18 -9.57
N TYR A 174 15.49 -1.15 -8.90
CA TYR A 174 14.21 -1.75 -9.33
C TYR A 174 13.11 -0.69 -9.46
N CYS A 175 12.88 0.13 -8.42
CA CYS A 175 11.90 1.22 -8.47
C CYS A 175 12.20 2.18 -9.63
N SER A 176 13.48 2.53 -9.84
CA SER A 176 13.91 3.42 -10.93
C SER A 176 13.64 2.82 -12.30
N SER A 177 13.84 1.50 -12.46
CA SER A 177 13.52 0.78 -13.69
C SER A 177 12.03 0.78 -14.00
N ILE A 178 11.17 0.64 -12.98
CA ILE A 178 9.70 0.71 -13.10
C ILE A 178 9.27 2.13 -13.49
N ILE A 179 9.82 3.15 -12.83
CA ILE A 179 9.52 4.55 -13.14
C ILE A 179 9.88 4.88 -14.59
N ALA A 180 11.06 4.46 -15.05
CA ALA A 180 11.50 4.69 -16.42
C ALA A 180 10.67 3.90 -17.44
N ARG A 181 10.37 2.63 -17.15
CA ARG A 181 9.58 1.76 -18.04
C ARG A 181 8.20 2.33 -18.34
N TYR A 182 7.51 2.87 -17.33
CA TYR A 182 6.14 3.35 -17.47
C TYR A 182 6.02 4.89 -17.55
N GLY A 183 7.14 5.60 -17.73
CA GLY A 183 7.15 7.07 -17.85
C GLY A 183 6.59 7.80 -16.61
N LEU A 184 6.75 7.24 -15.41
CA LEU A 184 6.13 7.77 -14.18
C LEU A 184 6.87 8.98 -13.57
N ASN A 185 7.72 9.63 -14.36
CA ASN A 185 8.53 10.79 -13.97
C ASN A 185 8.39 11.94 -14.97
N THR A 186 7.29 11.97 -15.73
CA THR A 186 6.97 13.12 -16.58
C THR A 186 6.91 14.41 -15.74
N PRO A 187 7.50 15.52 -16.21
CA PRO A 187 7.51 16.77 -15.46
C PRO A 187 6.09 17.20 -15.05
N GLY A 188 5.91 17.50 -13.76
CA GLY A 188 4.61 17.92 -13.21
C GLY A 188 3.67 16.79 -12.79
N MET A 189 3.98 15.53 -13.11
CA MET A 189 3.18 14.36 -12.69
C MET A 189 3.16 14.18 -11.17
N ILE A 190 4.26 14.48 -10.49
CA ILE A 190 4.35 14.43 -9.03
C ILE A 190 4.54 15.85 -8.53
N GLN A 191 3.68 16.28 -7.61
CA GLN A 191 3.77 17.60 -7.01
C GLN A 191 3.88 17.49 -5.48
N GLN A 192 4.83 18.24 -4.92
CA GLN A 192 4.97 18.37 -3.48
C GLN A 192 3.85 19.23 -2.91
N ARG A 193 2.72 18.60 -2.56
CA ARG A 193 1.55 19.28 -1.98
C ARG A 193 0.89 18.39 -0.94
N GLU A 194 0.44 19.00 0.15
CA GLU A 194 -0.34 18.28 1.16
C GLU A 194 -1.82 18.40 0.82
N VAL A 195 -2.48 17.27 0.51
CA VAL A 195 -3.93 17.22 0.37
C VAL A 195 -4.59 17.40 1.73
N ILE A 196 -5.49 18.37 1.82
CA ILE A 196 -6.23 18.74 3.04
C ILE A 196 -7.73 18.48 2.95
N ASN A 197 -8.28 18.30 1.74
CA ASN A 197 -9.68 17.95 1.53
C ASN A 197 -9.87 17.11 0.26
N VAL A 198 -10.77 16.14 0.34
CA VAL A 198 -11.30 15.38 -0.79
C VAL A 198 -12.82 15.48 -0.72
N GLN A 199 -13.45 15.92 -1.80
CA GLN A 199 -14.90 16.00 -1.96
C GLN A 199 -15.32 15.25 -3.21
N TYR A 200 -16.49 14.61 -3.19
CA TYR A 200 -17.08 13.94 -4.35
C TYR A 200 -18.50 14.49 -4.60
N ASP A 201 -18.66 15.36 -5.60
CA ASP A 201 -19.94 16.00 -5.87
C ASP A 201 -20.10 16.44 -7.33
N TYR A 202 -21.29 16.96 -7.65
CA TYR A 202 -21.54 17.62 -8.93
C TYR A 202 -20.74 18.93 -9.01
N HIS A 203 -20.29 19.26 -10.22
CA HIS A 203 -19.57 20.50 -10.49
C HIS A 203 -20.37 21.32 -11.51
N ASP A 204 -20.57 22.62 -11.27
CA ASP A 204 -21.45 23.49 -12.08
C ASP A 204 -21.07 23.55 -13.56
N GLU A 205 -19.78 23.39 -13.86
CA GLU A 205 -19.24 23.37 -15.24
C GLU A 205 -19.24 21.98 -15.91
N ARG A 206 -19.78 20.94 -15.26
CA ARG A 206 -19.89 19.56 -15.76
C ARG A 206 -21.34 19.13 -15.96
N SER A 207 -21.52 17.97 -16.60
CA SER A 207 -22.84 17.34 -16.70
C SER A 207 -23.46 17.17 -15.30
N PRO A 208 -24.73 17.53 -15.10
CA PRO A 208 -25.44 17.30 -13.83
C PRO A 208 -25.69 15.81 -13.55
N SER A 209 -25.28 14.91 -14.44
CA SER A 209 -25.43 13.47 -14.30
C SER A 209 -24.23 12.77 -13.67
N GLU A 210 -23.06 13.43 -13.58
CA GLU A 210 -21.81 12.80 -13.15
C GLU A 210 -21.14 13.61 -12.03
N LYS A 211 -20.75 12.91 -10.96
CA LYS A 211 -19.97 13.50 -9.87
C LYS A 211 -18.48 13.33 -10.14
N ILE A 212 -17.69 14.29 -9.70
CA ILE A 212 -16.23 14.24 -9.79
C ILE A 212 -15.62 14.51 -8.41
N PHE A 213 -14.34 14.18 -8.28
CA PHE A 213 -13.56 14.58 -7.12
C PHE A 213 -13.00 15.98 -7.27
N THR A 214 -13.16 16.77 -6.20
CA THR A 214 -12.43 18.01 -5.97
C THR A 214 -11.42 17.76 -4.86
N VAL A 215 -10.13 17.91 -5.17
CA VAL A 215 -9.01 17.68 -4.25
C VAL A 215 -8.33 19.01 -3.95
N THR A 216 -8.38 19.44 -2.68
CA THR A 216 -7.81 20.71 -2.23
C THR A 216 -6.51 20.50 -1.46
N THR A 217 -5.49 21.31 -1.75
CA THR A 217 -4.19 21.27 -1.08
C THR A 217 -4.00 22.41 -0.08
N ASN A 218 -3.03 22.24 0.82
CA ASN A 218 -2.71 23.16 1.90
C ASN A 218 -2.32 24.58 1.43
N ASP A 219 -1.86 24.72 0.19
CA ASP A 219 -1.51 26.00 -0.44
C ASP A 219 -2.65 26.60 -1.27
N GLY A 220 -3.86 26.03 -1.19
CA GLY A 220 -5.07 26.56 -1.81
C GLY A 220 -5.30 26.11 -3.26
N ALA A 221 -4.40 25.30 -3.85
CA ALA A 221 -4.67 24.73 -5.17
C ALA A 221 -5.78 23.69 -5.12
N VAL A 222 -6.48 23.58 -6.25
CA VAL A 222 -7.63 22.70 -6.44
C VAL A 222 -7.41 21.89 -7.70
N PHE A 223 -7.62 20.58 -7.60
CA PHE A 223 -7.50 19.62 -8.69
C PHE A 223 -8.80 18.83 -8.84
N TYR A 224 -9.12 18.46 -10.07
CA TYR A 224 -10.33 17.71 -10.39
C TYR A 224 -9.98 16.35 -10.96
N SER A 225 -10.69 15.30 -10.55
CA SER A 225 -10.49 13.96 -11.10
C SER A 225 -11.74 13.09 -11.11
N ARG A 226 -11.79 12.09 -11.98
CA ARG A 226 -12.83 11.05 -11.95
C ARG A 226 -12.64 10.10 -10.78
N THR A 227 -11.38 9.77 -10.47
CA THR A 227 -11.03 8.81 -9.41
C THR A 227 -9.91 9.34 -8.52
N VAL A 228 -9.93 8.94 -7.25
CA VAL A 228 -8.88 9.26 -6.28
C VAL A 228 -8.37 7.99 -5.63
N VAL A 229 -7.05 7.83 -5.50
CA VAL A 229 -6.42 6.73 -4.77
C VAL A 229 -5.70 7.27 -3.54
N LEU A 230 -6.09 6.82 -2.35
CA LEU A 230 -5.42 7.14 -1.10
C LEU A 230 -4.31 6.13 -0.81
N ALA A 231 -3.06 6.53 -1.09
CA ALA A 231 -1.83 5.79 -0.85
C ALA A 231 -0.96 6.44 0.25
N ILE A 232 -1.60 6.93 1.32
CA ILE A 232 -1.02 7.82 2.34
C ILE A 232 -0.07 7.14 3.35
N GLY A 233 0.32 5.88 3.10
CA GLY A 233 1.31 5.15 3.90
C GLY A 233 0.81 4.74 5.30
N PRO A 234 1.68 4.70 6.32
CA PRO A 234 1.39 4.07 7.62
C PRO A 234 0.45 4.88 8.54
N GLY A 235 -0.08 6.01 8.10
CA GLY A 235 -0.87 6.95 8.92
C GLY A 235 -0.04 8.14 9.43
N ARG A 236 -0.72 9.13 10.02
CA ARG A 236 -0.12 10.37 10.53
C ARG A 236 0.02 10.41 12.06
N THR A 237 -0.80 9.64 12.76
CA THR A 237 -0.85 9.65 14.22
C THR A 237 0.24 8.75 14.80
N LYS A 238 1.23 9.35 15.47
CA LYS A 238 2.32 8.62 16.16
C LYS A 238 1.74 7.98 17.42
N VAL A 239 1.97 6.69 17.60
CA VAL A 239 1.54 6.01 18.82
C VAL A 239 2.62 6.22 19.87
N PHE A 240 2.35 7.04 20.87
CA PHE A 240 3.22 7.13 22.05
C PHE A 240 2.63 6.33 23.21
N PRO A 241 3.45 5.67 24.03
CA PRO A 241 2.97 5.07 25.29
C PRO A 241 2.39 6.11 26.26
N PHE A 242 2.83 7.37 26.15
CA PHE A 242 2.39 8.51 26.93
C PHE A 242 2.70 9.82 26.19
N LYS A 243 1.95 10.89 26.46
CA LYS A 243 2.20 12.22 25.89
C LYS A 243 3.48 12.83 26.51
N LEU A 244 4.35 13.34 25.66
CA LEU A 244 5.55 14.08 26.07
C LEU A 244 5.20 15.56 26.25
N THR A 245 5.77 16.20 27.27
CA THR A 245 5.86 17.67 27.35
C THR A 245 6.93 18.21 26.38
N ASP A 246 6.95 19.53 26.15
CA ASP A 246 7.95 20.16 25.28
C ASP A 246 9.38 19.94 25.80
N GLU A 247 9.56 19.92 27.13
CA GLU A 247 10.85 19.60 27.75
C GLU A 247 11.24 18.14 27.55
N GLU A 248 10.30 17.23 27.78
CA GLU A 248 10.48 15.78 27.61
C GLU A 248 10.80 15.40 26.15
N ALA A 249 10.31 16.16 25.17
CA ALA A 249 10.63 15.98 23.74
C ALA A 249 12.12 16.18 23.43
N ASN A 250 12.89 16.84 24.31
CA ASN A 250 14.35 16.92 24.18
C ASN A 250 15.07 15.63 24.57
N GLY A 251 14.41 14.75 25.33
CA GLY A 251 14.95 13.48 25.81
C GLY A 251 14.36 12.25 25.11
N ALA A 252 13.39 12.41 24.22
CA ALA A 252 12.77 11.30 23.52
C ALA A 252 12.16 11.69 22.19
N CYS A 253 12.05 10.75 21.26
CA CYS A 253 11.30 10.96 20.01
C CYS A 253 10.67 9.67 19.48
N HIS A 254 9.69 9.82 18.59
CA HIS A 254 9.20 8.70 17.81
C HIS A 254 10.20 8.32 16.71
N SER A 255 10.23 7.05 16.29
CA SER A 255 11.17 6.56 15.26
C SER A 255 11.06 7.29 13.93
N THR A 256 9.90 7.88 13.63
CA THR A 256 9.66 8.69 12.42
C THR A 256 10.20 10.12 12.52
N GLU A 257 10.67 10.54 13.70
CA GLU A 257 11.17 11.89 13.98
C GLU A 257 12.69 11.94 14.15
N ILE A 258 13.37 10.81 13.90
CA ILE A 258 14.82 10.73 13.95
C ILE A 258 15.41 11.58 12.82
N ARG A 259 15.90 12.77 13.17
CA ARG A 259 16.61 13.67 12.23
C ARG A 259 18.12 13.46 12.25
N SER A 260 18.66 13.14 13.42
CA SER A 260 20.06 12.80 13.63
C SER A 260 20.15 11.65 14.62
N PHE A 261 21.15 10.79 14.43
CA PHE A 261 21.31 9.58 15.24
C PHE A 261 22.78 9.29 15.60
N PRO A 262 23.08 8.96 16.88
CA PRO A 262 22.22 9.13 18.06
C PRO A 262 21.86 10.61 18.28
N SER A 263 20.94 10.87 19.21
CA SER A 263 20.58 12.24 19.60
C SER A 263 21.82 13.07 19.98
N PRO A 264 21.79 14.42 19.81
CA PRO A 264 22.96 15.26 20.05
C PRO A 264 23.58 15.11 21.46
N ASN A 265 22.74 14.93 22.50
CA ASN A 265 23.22 14.71 23.86
C ASN A 265 23.97 13.38 24.03
N VAL A 266 23.43 12.29 23.48
CA VAL A 266 24.06 10.96 23.49
C VAL A 266 25.36 10.99 22.68
N LYS A 267 25.36 11.62 21.50
CA LYS A 267 26.56 11.77 20.66
C LYS A 267 27.70 12.47 21.41
N ARG A 268 27.39 13.53 22.16
CA ARG A 268 28.38 14.25 22.99
C ARG A 268 28.97 13.36 24.08
N LYS A 269 28.14 12.59 24.79
CA LYS A 269 28.60 11.63 25.81
C LYS A 269 29.51 10.55 25.22
N ILE A 270 29.17 10.02 24.04
CA ILE A 270 30.00 9.06 23.31
C ILE A 270 31.37 9.67 22.97
N GLN A 271 31.41 10.90 22.44
CA GLN A 271 32.67 11.60 22.12
C GLN A 271 33.54 11.83 23.37
N GLN A 272 32.91 12.08 24.52
CA GLN A 272 33.57 12.22 25.81
C GLN A 272 33.92 10.87 26.46
N ARG A 273 33.70 9.75 25.78
CA ARG A 273 33.91 8.37 26.28
C ARG A 273 33.17 8.08 27.58
N GLN A 274 32.04 8.75 27.80
CA GLN A 274 31.16 8.50 28.93
C GLN A 274 30.25 7.29 28.65
N GLN A 275 29.85 6.61 29.71
CA GLN A 275 28.86 5.55 29.62
C GLN A 275 27.51 6.13 29.15
N THR A 276 26.89 5.46 28.20
CA THR A 276 25.58 5.85 27.66
C THR A 276 24.56 4.72 27.76
N ASN A 277 23.35 5.07 28.22
CA ASN A 277 22.20 4.20 28.36
C ASN A 277 21.05 4.74 27.51
N LEU A 278 20.65 3.99 26.49
CA LEU A 278 19.57 4.35 25.58
C LEU A 278 18.41 3.38 25.75
N MET A 279 17.17 3.88 25.75
CA MET A 279 15.99 3.02 25.78
C MET A 279 15.31 2.98 24.41
N VAL A 280 14.97 1.78 23.95
CA VAL A 280 14.14 1.58 22.75
C VAL A 280 12.85 0.89 23.18
N VAL A 281 11.71 1.43 22.77
CA VAL A 281 10.38 0.86 23.07
C VAL A 281 9.71 0.47 21.76
N GLY A 282 9.37 -0.81 21.60
CA GLY A 282 8.70 -1.32 20.40
C GLY A 282 8.94 -2.80 20.18
N GLY A 283 8.02 -3.49 19.50
CA GLY A 283 8.15 -4.93 19.19
C GLY A 283 8.51 -5.24 17.74
N GLY A 284 8.57 -4.23 16.87
CA GLY A 284 8.72 -4.41 15.43
C GLY A 284 10.16 -4.33 14.93
N LEU A 285 10.34 -4.54 13.63
CA LEU A 285 11.65 -4.44 12.98
C LEU A 285 12.33 -3.08 13.21
N SER A 286 11.60 -1.97 13.16
CA SER A 286 12.18 -0.63 13.35
C SER A 286 12.86 -0.48 14.72
N SER A 287 12.27 -1.05 15.78
CA SER A 287 12.92 -1.11 17.10
C SER A 287 14.22 -1.91 17.06
N ALA A 288 14.20 -3.10 16.45
CA ALA A 288 15.40 -3.94 16.35
C ALA A 288 16.53 -3.26 15.55
N GLN A 289 16.17 -2.56 14.47
CA GLN A 289 17.08 -1.75 13.65
C GLN A 289 17.70 -0.61 14.47
N ILE A 290 16.90 0.11 15.25
CA ILE A 290 17.40 1.19 16.13
C ILE A 290 18.35 0.63 17.20
N VAL A 291 18.05 -0.53 17.80
CA VAL A 291 18.94 -1.17 18.77
C VAL A 291 20.30 -1.50 18.15
N ASP A 292 20.31 -2.17 16.99
CA ASP A 292 21.55 -2.51 16.28
C ASP A 292 22.34 -1.24 15.90
N MET A 293 21.65 -0.26 15.31
CA MET A 293 22.25 1.01 14.92
C MET A 293 22.84 1.77 16.12
N ALA A 294 22.15 1.82 17.27
CA ALA A 294 22.64 2.43 18.50
C ALA A 294 23.99 1.85 18.93
N ILE A 295 24.07 0.51 18.96
CA ILE A 295 25.27 -0.20 19.40
C ILE A 295 26.42 0.01 18.40
N ARG A 296 26.15 -0.09 17.09
CA ARG A 296 27.16 0.19 16.04
C ARG A 296 27.69 1.62 16.09
N LYS A 297 26.88 2.58 16.53
CA LYS A 297 27.25 4.00 16.68
C LYS A 297 27.91 4.34 18.03
N GLY A 298 28.20 3.34 18.86
CA GLY A 298 29.01 3.52 20.07
C GLY A 298 28.22 3.67 21.37
N VAL A 299 26.89 3.53 21.36
CA VAL A 299 26.08 3.54 22.59
C VAL A 299 26.49 2.37 23.48
N SER A 300 26.80 2.64 24.76
CA SER A 300 27.38 1.64 25.67
C SER A 300 26.40 0.51 25.97
N LYS A 301 25.16 0.85 26.33
CA LYS A 301 24.10 -0.11 26.66
C LYS A 301 22.75 0.36 26.11
N VAL A 302 22.01 -0.58 25.52
CA VAL A 302 20.63 -0.37 25.10
C VAL A 302 19.68 -1.17 25.99
N TRP A 303 18.62 -0.55 26.46
CA TRP A 303 17.52 -1.16 27.20
C TRP A 303 16.32 -1.28 26.27
N PHE A 304 16.01 -2.51 25.85
CA PHE A 304 15.03 -2.77 24.81
C PHE A 304 13.74 -3.34 25.42
N LEU A 305 12.65 -2.56 25.40
CA LEU A 305 11.36 -2.92 25.98
C LEU A 305 10.34 -3.34 24.91
N LEU A 306 9.72 -4.50 25.12
CA LEU A 306 8.66 -5.04 24.27
C LEU A 306 7.40 -5.28 25.10
N ARG A 307 6.21 -4.97 24.57
CA ARG A 307 4.94 -5.27 25.23
C ARG A 307 4.54 -6.76 25.17
N SER A 308 5.18 -7.55 24.31
CA SER A 308 4.85 -8.95 24.06
C SER A 308 6.09 -9.76 23.62
N ASN A 309 5.92 -11.06 23.38
CA ASN A 309 6.96 -11.94 22.81
C ASN A 309 6.96 -11.86 21.26
N PHE A 310 8.07 -12.25 20.59
CA PHE A 310 8.17 -12.32 19.12
C PHE A 310 7.10 -13.26 18.50
N LYS A 311 6.55 -12.95 17.31
CA LYS A 311 5.50 -13.74 16.62
C LYS A 311 5.66 -13.86 15.09
N ALA A 312 5.10 -14.93 14.50
CA ALA A 312 4.92 -15.25 13.06
C ALA A 312 3.42 -15.51 12.71
N PHE A 313 3.02 -15.43 11.42
CA PHE A 313 1.62 -15.14 10.97
C PHE A 313 0.96 -16.15 10.00
N TRP A 314 -0.39 -16.27 10.04
CA TRP A 314 -1.28 -17.01 9.11
C TRP A 314 -2.66 -16.31 8.94
N SER A 315 -3.44 -16.68 7.89
CA SER A 315 -4.67 -16.03 7.37
C SER A 315 -6.03 -16.53 7.93
N ALA A 316 -7.13 -15.75 7.79
CA ALA A 316 -8.52 -16.12 8.14
C ALA A 316 -9.61 -15.32 7.36
N ASP A 317 -10.89 -15.64 7.61
CA ASP A 317 -12.01 -15.51 6.65
C ASP A 317 -13.07 -14.41 6.90
N THR A 318 -13.20 -13.80 8.10
CA THR A 318 -14.19 -12.72 8.37
C THR A 318 -13.57 -11.38 8.81
N ASP A 319 -14.30 -10.26 8.71
CA ASP A 319 -13.75 -8.92 9.03
C ASP A 319 -13.47 -8.73 10.54
N GLU A 320 -14.33 -9.26 11.41
CA GLU A 320 -14.08 -9.32 12.86
C GLU A 320 -12.88 -10.21 13.21
N GLU A 321 -12.74 -11.38 12.57
CA GLU A 321 -11.57 -12.25 12.75
C GLU A 321 -10.30 -11.64 12.14
N ARG A 322 -10.41 -10.92 11.01
CA ARG A 322 -9.31 -10.15 10.40
C ARG A 322 -8.86 -9.03 11.30
N LEU A 323 -9.78 -8.30 11.94
CA LEU A 323 -9.42 -7.31 12.94
C LEU A 323 -8.69 -7.95 14.13
N GLU A 324 -9.14 -9.10 14.60
CA GLU A 324 -8.49 -9.81 15.70
C GLU A 324 -7.11 -10.36 15.32
N MET A 325 -6.93 -10.85 14.09
CA MET A 325 -5.62 -11.19 13.54
C MET A 325 -4.74 -9.95 13.39
N ILE A 326 -5.27 -8.84 12.88
CA ILE A 326 -4.55 -7.56 12.73
C ILE A 326 -4.12 -7.05 14.11
N LYS A 327 -4.96 -7.13 15.14
CA LYS A 327 -4.60 -6.80 16.52
C LYS A 327 -3.53 -7.74 17.05
N THR A 328 -3.69 -9.04 16.83
CA THR A 328 -2.71 -10.07 17.22
C THR A 328 -1.36 -9.83 16.53
N ALA A 329 -1.37 -9.31 15.29
CA ALA A 329 -0.20 -8.92 14.50
C ALA A 329 0.46 -7.67 15.03
N ARG A 330 -0.37 -6.66 15.30
CA ARG A 330 0.06 -5.31 15.68
C ARG A 330 0.54 -5.23 17.12
N ASN A 331 -0.02 -6.03 18.03
CA ASN A 331 0.43 -6.11 19.42
C ASN A 331 1.76 -6.86 19.61
N GLY A 332 2.28 -7.51 18.56
CA GLY A 332 3.58 -8.18 18.54
C GLY A 332 4.70 -7.31 18.02
N GLY A 333 4.48 -6.69 16.85
CA GLY A 333 5.58 -6.32 15.97
C GLY A 333 6.36 -7.56 15.50
N SER A 334 6.73 -7.61 14.23
CA SER A 334 7.56 -8.70 13.70
C SER A 334 9.00 -8.24 13.56
N ILE A 335 9.92 -9.04 14.11
CA ILE A 335 11.37 -8.90 13.94
C ILE A 335 11.83 -10.11 13.14
N THR A 336 12.57 -9.87 12.06
CA THR A 336 13.02 -10.94 11.16
C THR A 336 14.03 -11.87 11.87
N PRO A 337 14.14 -13.15 11.46
CA PRO A 337 15.10 -14.09 12.04
C PRO A 337 16.53 -13.54 12.07
N ARG A 338 16.94 -12.83 11.01
CA ARG A 338 18.22 -12.13 10.96
C ARG A 338 18.40 -11.10 12.07
N TYR A 339 17.44 -10.18 12.24
CA TYR A 339 17.55 -9.18 13.32
C TYR A 339 17.41 -9.83 14.69
N GLN A 340 16.66 -10.93 14.82
CA GLN A 340 16.63 -11.71 16.05
C GLN A 340 18.02 -12.29 16.38
N LYS A 341 18.76 -12.80 15.37
CA LYS A 341 20.15 -13.27 15.52
C LYS A 341 21.09 -12.14 15.92
N ILE A 342 20.99 -10.97 15.29
CA ILE A 342 21.78 -9.77 15.63
C ILE A 342 21.52 -9.34 17.08
N LEU A 343 20.25 -9.26 17.49
CA LEU A 343 19.87 -8.90 18.86
C LEU A 343 20.39 -9.91 19.88
N LYS A 344 20.31 -11.22 19.59
CA LYS A 344 20.89 -12.27 20.45
C LYS A 344 22.40 -12.11 20.59
N GLN A 345 23.13 -11.78 19.52
CA GLN A 345 24.58 -11.52 19.57
C GLN A 345 24.91 -10.30 20.43
N HIS A 346 24.18 -9.20 20.28
CA HIS A 346 24.36 -8.01 21.11
C HIS A 346 24.03 -8.29 22.58
N ALA A 347 23.01 -9.10 22.86
CA ALA A 347 22.63 -9.50 24.21
C ALA A 347 23.73 -10.36 24.86
N ALA A 348 24.29 -11.32 24.12
CA ALA A 348 25.41 -12.15 24.57
C ALA A 348 26.68 -11.33 24.89
N ARG A 349 26.86 -10.18 24.22
CA ARG A 349 27.94 -9.22 24.50
C ARG A 349 27.58 -8.19 25.59
N HIS A 350 26.44 -8.38 26.26
CA HIS A 350 25.88 -7.47 27.26
C HIS A 350 25.65 -6.03 26.75
N ARG A 351 25.57 -5.81 25.43
CA ARG A 351 25.34 -4.48 24.82
C ARG A 351 23.86 -4.09 24.74
N VAL A 352 22.95 -5.06 24.76
CA VAL A 352 21.51 -4.85 24.93
C VAL A 352 20.98 -5.69 26.08
N SER A 353 20.03 -5.16 26.86
CA SER A 353 19.15 -5.96 27.73
C SER A 353 17.74 -5.94 27.14
N ILE A 354 17.18 -7.13 26.88
CA ILE A 354 15.88 -7.29 26.24
C ILE A 354 14.85 -7.63 27.32
N HIS A 355 13.83 -6.80 27.46
CA HIS A 355 12.77 -6.94 28.46
C HIS A 355 11.43 -7.08 27.76
N SER A 356 10.98 -8.32 27.63
CA SER A 356 9.67 -8.66 27.08
C SER A 356 8.56 -8.51 28.11
N ARG A 357 7.37 -8.14 27.66
CA ARG A 357 6.19 -7.88 28.50
C ARG A 357 6.47 -6.80 29.55
N THR A 358 7.21 -5.76 29.14
CA THR A 358 7.63 -4.67 30.02
C THR A 358 7.10 -3.33 29.53
N VAL A 359 6.52 -2.55 30.44
CA VAL A 359 6.00 -1.19 30.19
C VAL A 359 6.66 -0.18 31.13
N ILE A 360 6.74 1.07 30.71
CA ILE A 360 7.16 2.19 31.56
C ILE A 360 5.95 2.60 32.41
N LEU A 361 6.10 2.57 33.73
CA LEU A 361 5.06 2.96 34.70
C LEU A 361 5.14 4.44 35.05
N SER A 362 6.30 4.90 35.50
CA SER A 362 6.56 6.31 35.81
C SER A 362 7.82 6.80 35.11
N ARG A 363 7.86 8.13 34.89
CA ARG A 363 8.96 8.82 34.23
C ARG A 363 9.17 10.19 34.86
N GLU A 364 10.42 10.59 34.97
CA GLU A 364 10.83 11.93 35.36
C GLU A 364 12.02 12.33 34.49
N TYR A 365 11.88 13.40 33.71
CA TYR A 365 12.96 13.92 32.89
C TYR A 365 13.67 15.06 33.62
N CYS A 366 15.00 15.02 33.66
CA CYS A 366 15.82 16.06 34.27
C CYS A 366 16.52 16.88 33.17
N PRO A 367 16.09 18.13 32.91
CA PRO A 367 16.68 18.97 31.85
C PRO A 367 18.16 19.28 32.07
N MET A 368 18.58 19.43 33.33
CA MET A 368 19.97 19.73 33.70
C MET A 368 20.93 18.60 33.32
N SER A 369 20.54 17.35 33.62
CA SER A 369 21.36 16.17 33.29
C SER A 369 21.08 15.61 31.90
N GLN A 370 19.99 16.05 31.25
CA GLN A 370 19.45 15.50 30.02
C GLN A 370 19.23 13.98 30.10
N THR A 371 18.66 13.51 31.21
CA THR A 371 18.40 12.08 31.45
C THR A 371 17.03 11.83 32.06
N TRP A 372 16.54 10.61 31.90
CA TRP A 372 15.30 10.10 32.46
C TRP A 372 15.57 9.21 33.68
N CYS A 373 14.75 9.38 34.71
CA CYS A 373 14.50 8.39 35.75
C CYS A 373 13.20 7.66 35.41
N LEU A 374 13.23 6.34 35.29
CA LEU A 374 12.09 5.53 34.83
C LEU A 374 11.80 4.41 35.84
N THR A 375 10.54 4.05 35.98
CA THR A 375 10.13 2.78 36.59
C THR A 375 9.37 1.93 35.58
N THR A 376 9.37 0.61 35.78
CA THR A 376 8.83 -0.35 34.82
C THR A 376 7.98 -1.42 35.50
N ASP A 377 7.09 -2.04 34.73
CA ASP A 377 6.35 -3.25 35.11
C ASP A 377 6.58 -4.35 34.07
N PRO A 378 7.13 -5.51 34.44
CA PRO A 378 7.73 -5.79 35.75
C PRO A 378 8.95 -4.89 36.02
N PRO A 379 9.29 -4.62 37.30
CA PRO A 379 10.45 -3.79 37.64
C PRO A 379 11.75 -4.37 37.09
N ILE A 380 12.52 -3.54 36.40
CA ILE A 380 13.89 -3.84 35.99
C ILE A 380 14.85 -3.48 37.14
N PRO A 381 15.56 -4.46 37.74
CA PRO A 381 16.54 -4.18 38.78
C PRO A 381 17.65 -3.25 38.27
N ASP A 382 18.04 -2.28 39.10
CA ASP A 382 19.15 -1.36 38.85
C ASP A 382 19.06 -0.61 37.50
N LEU A 383 17.84 -0.28 37.04
CA LEU A 383 17.64 0.50 35.82
C LEU A 383 18.34 1.86 35.95
N PRO A 384 19.38 2.15 35.15
CA PRO A 384 20.14 3.39 35.26
C PRO A 384 19.33 4.55 34.70
N ARG A 385 19.83 5.78 34.94
CA ARG A 385 19.36 6.95 34.21
C ARG A 385 19.53 6.73 32.70
N ILE A 386 18.46 7.03 31.95
CA ILE A 386 18.42 6.83 30.50
C ILE A 386 18.68 8.17 29.81
N ASP A 387 19.65 8.20 28.90
CA ASP A 387 20.05 9.42 28.19
C ASP A 387 19.07 9.84 27.10
N TYR A 388 18.38 8.86 26.49
CA TYR A 388 17.40 9.11 25.44
C TYR A 388 16.46 7.92 25.25
N ILE A 389 15.19 8.20 24.88
CA ILE A 389 14.19 7.17 24.56
C ILE A 389 13.78 7.27 23.09
N TYR A 390 13.89 6.17 22.35
CA TYR A 390 13.33 6.03 21.01
C TYR A 390 12.06 5.18 21.04
N PHE A 391 10.93 5.79 20.70
CA PHE A 391 9.65 5.10 20.56
C PHE A 391 9.48 4.58 19.13
N ALA A 392 9.70 3.29 18.93
CA ALA A 392 9.40 2.56 17.69
C ALA A 392 8.07 1.81 17.82
N THR A 393 7.07 2.51 18.34
CA THR A 393 5.75 2.01 18.75
C THR A 393 4.71 2.07 17.63
N GLY A 394 5.12 2.52 16.45
CA GLY A 394 4.33 2.47 15.23
C GLY A 394 3.37 3.65 15.08
N MET A 395 2.62 3.61 13.98
CA MET A 395 1.66 4.64 13.59
C MET A 395 0.24 4.10 13.65
N GLN A 396 -0.70 4.93 14.07
CA GLN A 396 -2.12 4.70 13.93
C GLN A 396 -2.63 5.39 12.66
N ALA A 397 -3.55 4.71 11.99
CA ALA A 397 -4.27 5.25 10.86
C ALA A 397 -5.76 5.06 11.18
N ASP A 398 -6.47 6.19 11.29
CA ASP A 398 -7.90 6.24 11.54
C ASP A 398 -8.53 7.18 10.52
N VAL A 399 -9.38 6.66 9.64
CA VAL A 399 -10.03 7.48 8.61
C VAL A 399 -10.93 8.56 9.18
N ASN A 400 -11.42 8.40 10.41
CA ASN A 400 -12.26 9.40 11.08
C ASN A 400 -11.44 10.60 11.57
N GLU A 401 -10.14 10.40 11.81
CA GLU A 401 -9.23 11.45 12.30
C GLU A 401 -8.51 12.19 11.16
N LEU A 402 -8.59 11.71 9.91
CA LEU A 402 -7.89 12.31 8.77
C LEU A 402 -8.60 13.58 8.30
N PRO A 403 -7.96 14.77 8.35
CA PRO A 403 -8.58 16.02 7.92
C PRO A 403 -9.08 15.96 6.47
N LEU A 404 -8.31 15.35 5.57
CA LEU A 404 -8.65 15.22 4.16
C LEU A 404 -9.91 14.40 3.88
N LEU A 405 -10.41 13.62 4.84
CA LEU A 405 -11.61 12.79 4.71
C LEU A 405 -12.78 13.31 5.53
N GLN A 406 -12.67 14.45 6.22
CA GLN A 406 -13.77 14.97 7.05
C GLN A 406 -15.05 15.17 6.24
N GLN A 407 -14.94 15.73 5.04
CA GLN A 407 -16.07 15.92 4.15
C GLN A 407 -16.63 14.59 3.62
N MET A 408 -15.75 13.69 3.14
CA MET A 408 -16.14 12.35 2.71
C MET A 408 -16.86 11.56 3.82
N ASN A 409 -16.38 11.61 5.06
CA ASN A 409 -17.01 10.93 6.19
C ASN A 409 -18.39 11.50 6.53
N ARG A 410 -18.58 12.82 6.33
CA ARG A 410 -19.86 13.49 6.57
C ARG A 410 -20.90 13.17 5.49
N GLU A 411 -20.49 13.23 4.22
CA GLU A 411 -21.40 13.10 3.07
C GLU A 411 -21.59 11.64 2.63
N TYR A 412 -20.53 10.82 2.78
CA TYR A 412 -20.50 9.41 2.40
C TYR A 412 -19.99 8.54 3.56
N PRO A 413 -20.67 8.54 4.72
CA PRO A 413 -20.21 7.86 5.93
C PRO A 413 -19.99 6.37 5.69
N ILE A 414 -18.87 5.84 6.15
CA ILE A 414 -18.52 4.42 6.03
C ILE A 414 -18.44 3.78 7.42
N GLU A 415 -18.79 2.50 7.53
CA GLU A 415 -18.51 1.75 8.76
C GLU A 415 -16.99 1.65 8.97
N THR A 416 -16.55 1.88 10.20
CA THR A 416 -15.15 1.76 10.57
C THR A 416 -14.95 0.79 11.73
N LYS A 417 -13.86 0.01 11.68
CA LYS A 417 -13.42 -0.87 12.76
C LYS A 417 -12.05 -0.41 13.25
N GLN A 418 -12.00 0.20 14.44
CA GLN A 418 -10.76 0.78 15.00
C GLN A 418 -10.05 1.75 14.03
N GLY A 419 -10.85 2.59 13.37
CA GLY A 419 -10.35 3.56 12.41
C GLY A 419 -10.04 3.01 11.01
N LEU A 420 -10.18 1.70 10.78
CA LEU A 420 -10.07 1.12 9.44
C LEU A 420 -11.43 1.13 8.73
N PRO A 421 -11.52 1.66 7.50
CA PRO A 421 -12.75 1.71 6.72
C PRO A 421 -13.15 0.33 6.18
N CYS A 422 -14.43 -0.01 6.27
CA CYS A 422 -15.01 -1.23 5.68
C CYS A 422 -15.25 -1.03 4.16
N ILE A 423 -14.17 -0.87 3.40
CA ILE A 423 -14.17 -0.69 1.93
C ILE A 423 -14.56 -1.97 1.19
N THR A 424 -14.84 -1.86 -0.11
CA THR A 424 -15.18 -3.00 -0.99
C THR A 424 -13.98 -3.94 -1.22
N ASP A 425 -14.22 -5.10 -1.84
CA ASP A 425 -13.14 -6.06 -2.15
C ASP A 425 -12.12 -5.52 -3.15
N ASP A 426 -12.54 -4.62 -4.04
CA ASP A 426 -11.71 -3.86 -5.00
C ASP A 426 -11.08 -2.62 -4.38
N LEU A 427 -11.19 -2.48 -3.07
CA LEU A 427 -10.62 -1.41 -2.25
C LEU A 427 -11.23 -0.03 -2.49
N MET A 428 -12.46 0.01 -2.97
CA MET A 428 -13.24 1.23 -3.19
C MET A 428 -14.00 1.64 -1.92
N TRP A 429 -14.13 2.95 -1.66
CA TRP A 429 -14.75 3.50 -0.45
C TRP A 429 -16.19 2.97 -0.25
N LYS A 430 -16.99 2.97 -1.31
CA LYS A 430 -18.29 2.32 -1.41
C LYS A 430 -18.53 1.89 -2.85
N ALA A 431 -19.48 0.99 -3.08
CA ALA A 431 -19.97 0.72 -4.43
C ALA A 431 -20.38 2.04 -5.11
N ASN A 432 -19.93 2.27 -6.35
CA ASN A 432 -20.17 3.46 -7.16
C ASN A 432 -19.59 4.78 -6.61
N LEU A 433 -18.62 4.72 -5.68
CA LEU A 433 -17.89 5.89 -5.21
C LEU A 433 -16.39 5.66 -5.44
N PRO A 434 -15.80 6.16 -6.54
CA PRO A 434 -14.47 5.78 -7.01
C PRO A 434 -13.30 6.44 -6.24
N LEU A 435 -13.40 6.43 -4.91
CA LEU A 435 -12.32 6.72 -3.97
C LEU A 435 -11.70 5.39 -3.53
N PHE A 436 -10.53 5.06 -4.05
CA PHE A 436 -9.81 3.85 -3.69
C PHE A 436 -8.88 4.08 -2.50
N VAL A 437 -8.67 3.04 -1.70
CA VAL A 437 -7.83 3.10 -0.50
C VAL A 437 -6.84 1.93 -0.53
N THR A 438 -5.56 2.20 -0.36
CA THR A 438 -4.52 1.14 -0.31
C THR A 438 -3.60 1.31 0.90
N GLY A 439 -2.72 0.33 1.10
CA GLY A 439 -1.80 0.31 2.24
C GLY A 439 -2.53 0.03 3.56
N ARG A 440 -2.08 0.67 4.65
CA ARG A 440 -2.56 0.37 6.01
C ARG A 440 -4.07 0.53 6.19
N LEU A 441 -4.68 1.52 5.54
CA LEU A 441 -6.12 1.74 5.67
C LEU A 441 -6.95 0.64 5.01
N ALA A 442 -6.39 -0.07 4.03
CA ALA A 442 -7.03 -1.22 3.38
C ALA A 442 -6.79 -2.54 4.11
N ALA A 443 -6.25 -2.52 5.34
CA ALA A 443 -5.85 -3.75 6.05
C ALA A 443 -7.00 -4.73 6.31
N LEU A 444 -8.26 -4.28 6.40
CA LEU A 444 -9.40 -5.19 6.50
C LEU A 444 -9.56 -6.08 5.25
N ARG A 445 -9.13 -5.61 4.07
CA ARG A 445 -9.23 -6.33 2.78
C ARG A 445 -7.93 -6.96 2.31
N LEU A 446 -6.80 -6.33 2.65
CA LEU A 446 -5.44 -6.76 2.28
C LEU A 446 -4.74 -7.57 3.37
N GLY A 447 -5.34 -7.66 4.57
CA GLY A 447 -4.77 -8.38 5.70
C GLY A 447 -3.59 -7.66 6.38
N PRO A 448 -2.85 -8.37 7.25
CA PRO A 448 -1.79 -7.77 8.06
C PRO A 448 -0.57 -7.30 7.24
N GLY A 449 -0.41 -7.81 6.01
CA GLY A 449 0.63 -7.39 5.06
C GLY A 449 0.35 -6.04 4.40
N ALA A 450 -0.86 -5.48 4.54
CA ALA A 450 -1.28 -4.24 3.88
C ALA A 450 -0.31 -3.05 4.04
N PRO A 451 0.33 -2.82 5.21
CA PRO A 451 1.30 -1.72 5.35
C PRO A 451 2.67 -1.97 4.68
N ASN A 452 2.89 -3.12 4.06
CA ASN A 452 4.19 -3.57 3.53
C ASN A 452 4.18 -3.65 1.98
N LEU A 453 5.32 -4.03 1.39
CA LEU A 453 5.47 -4.16 -0.08
C LEU A 453 4.54 -5.21 -0.69
N GLU A 454 4.26 -6.30 0.01
CA GLU A 454 3.27 -7.29 -0.40
C GLU A 454 1.87 -6.67 -0.52
N GLY A 455 1.46 -5.88 0.49
CA GLY A 455 0.22 -5.12 0.45
C GLY A 455 0.19 -4.06 -0.65
N ALA A 456 1.34 -3.47 -1.01
CA ALA A 456 1.44 -2.54 -2.13
C ALA A 456 1.15 -3.25 -3.47
N ARG A 457 1.71 -4.44 -3.69
CA ARG A 457 1.42 -5.27 -4.88
C ARG A 457 -0.05 -5.67 -4.94
N LEU A 458 -0.56 -6.35 -3.89
CA LEU A 458 -1.94 -6.83 -3.85
C LEU A 458 -2.95 -5.68 -3.94
N GLY A 459 -2.63 -4.52 -3.34
CA GLY A 459 -3.48 -3.34 -3.42
C GLY A 459 -3.53 -2.74 -4.82
N ALA A 460 -2.40 -2.67 -5.51
CA ALA A 460 -2.33 -2.15 -6.88
C ALA A 460 -3.11 -3.02 -7.87
N GLU A 461 -3.03 -4.34 -7.73
CA GLU A 461 -3.79 -5.31 -8.53
C GLU A 461 -5.29 -5.07 -8.44
N ARG A 462 -5.85 -5.05 -7.23
CA ARG A 462 -7.29 -4.89 -7.03
C ARG A 462 -7.80 -3.51 -7.46
N ILE A 463 -7.01 -2.47 -7.22
CA ILE A 463 -7.38 -1.11 -7.65
C ILE A 463 -7.40 -1.02 -9.17
N ALA A 464 -6.43 -1.61 -9.88
CA ALA A 464 -6.40 -1.55 -11.34
C ALA A 464 -7.67 -2.15 -11.96
N TRP A 465 -8.12 -3.31 -11.45
CA TRP A 465 -9.38 -3.92 -11.90
C TRP A 465 -10.60 -3.05 -11.61
N GLY A 466 -10.74 -2.54 -10.38
CA GLY A 466 -11.84 -1.63 -10.05
C GLY A 466 -11.80 -0.34 -10.90
N MET A 467 -10.62 0.08 -11.34
CA MET A 467 -10.45 1.30 -12.15
C MET A 467 -10.83 1.09 -13.61
N GLU A 468 -10.64 -0.12 -14.19
CA GLU A 468 -11.10 -0.45 -15.54
C GLU A 468 -12.62 -0.34 -15.66
N GLU A 469 -13.35 -0.82 -14.65
CA GLU A 469 -14.82 -0.72 -14.57
C GLU A 469 -15.27 0.75 -14.46
N VAL A 470 -14.61 1.52 -13.61
CA VAL A 470 -14.96 2.95 -13.37
C VAL A 470 -14.65 3.83 -14.58
N LEU A 471 -13.52 3.59 -15.26
CA LEU A 471 -13.10 4.40 -16.42
C LEU A 471 -13.71 3.91 -17.75
N GLY A 472 -14.50 2.84 -17.74
CA GLY A 472 -15.23 2.36 -18.92
C GLY A 472 -14.34 1.74 -20.00
N ARG A 473 -13.19 1.18 -19.64
CA ARG A 473 -12.21 0.60 -20.61
C ARG A 473 -12.55 -0.82 -21.08
N GLY A 474 -13.78 -1.29 -20.82
CA GLY A 474 -14.20 -2.67 -21.06
C GLY A 474 -14.93 -2.95 -22.38
N GLU A 475 -15.16 -1.95 -23.23
CA GLU A 475 -15.83 -2.14 -24.54
C GLU A 475 -15.19 -1.25 -25.63
N SER A 476 -13.90 -1.43 -25.90
CA SER A 476 -13.36 -1.05 -27.22
C SER A 476 -13.66 -2.19 -28.19
N GLU A 477 -14.28 -1.91 -29.34
CA GLU A 477 -14.45 -2.89 -30.41
C GLU A 477 -13.09 -3.54 -30.72
N ASP A 478 -12.96 -4.84 -30.43
CA ASP A 478 -11.71 -5.59 -30.58
C ASP A 478 -11.04 -5.29 -31.93
N THR A 479 -9.93 -4.56 -31.89
CA THR A 479 -9.11 -4.42 -33.09
C THR A 479 -8.43 -5.78 -33.40
N PRO A 480 -8.12 -6.09 -34.67
CA PRO A 480 -7.38 -7.31 -35.03
C PRO A 480 -6.04 -7.46 -34.29
N ALA A 481 -5.44 -6.33 -33.87
CA ALA A 481 -4.22 -6.28 -33.08
C ALA A 481 -4.44 -6.72 -31.62
N GLU A 482 -5.57 -6.36 -31.00
CA GLU A 482 -5.94 -6.77 -29.65
C GLU A 482 -6.28 -8.26 -29.58
N ARG A 483 -7.00 -8.80 -30.58
CA ARG A 483 -7.27 -10.25 -30.69
C ARG A 483 -6.01 -11.09 -30.84
N SER A 484 -5.00 -10.55 -31.53
CA SER A 484 -3.69 -11.18 -31.65
C SER A 484 -2.93 -11.19 -30.31
N LYS A 485 -3.05 -10.10 -29.52
CA LYS A 485 -2.50 -10.01 -28.16
C LYS A 485 -3.19 -10.96 -27.18
N GLU A 486 -4.53 -11.07 -27.21
CA GLU A 486 -5.27 -12.03 -26.37
C GLU A 486 -4.91 -13.48 -26.69
N CYS A 487 -4.76 -13.83 -27.97
CA CYS A 487 -4.31 -15.15 -28.40
C CYS A 487 -2.86 -15.44 -27.96
N PHE A 488 -1.98 -14.44 -28.00
CA PHE A 488 -0.59 -14.56 -27.53
C PHE A 488 -0.52 -14.75 -26.01
N CYS A 489 -1.39 -14.08 -25.26
CA CYS A 489 -1.51 -14.17 -23.80
C CYS A 489 -2.33 -15.38 -23.30
N GLY A 490 -2.80 -16.25 -24.19
CA GLY A 490 -3.58 -17.44 -23.82
C GLY A 490 -5.02 -17.18 -23.37
N LEU A 491 -5.52 -15.96 -23.58
CA LEU A 491 -6.86 -15.51 -23.19
C LEU A 491 -7.94 -15.84 -24.25
N GLY A 492 -7.53 -16.28 -25.44
CA GLY A 492 -8.44 -16.61 -26.55
C GLY A 492 -7.91 -17.70 -27.49
N ASN A 493 -8.81 -18.25 -28.32
CA ASN A 493 -8.46 -19.22 -29.36
C ASN A 493 -8.10 -18.50 -30.67
N ARG A 494 -6.92 -18.80 -31.24
CA ARG A 494 -6.45 -18.27 -32.54
C ARG A 494 -7.45 -18.43 -33.69
N TYR A 495 -8.32 -19.43 -33.60
CA TYR A 495 -9.25 -19.80 -34.66
C TYR A 495 -10.67 -19.29 -34.44
N ALA A 496 -10.93 -18.48 -33.40
CA ALA A 496 -12.27 -17.99 -33.09
C ALA A 496 -12.89 -17.19 -34.26
N GLY A 497 -12.08 -16.46 -35.03
CA GLY A 497 -12.53 -15.71 -36.21
C GLY A 497 -12.75 -16.52 -37.49
N LEU A 498 -12.49 -17.84 -37.49
CA LEU A 498 -12.80 -18.71 -38.64
C LEU A 498 -14.25 -19.21 -38.62
N ALA A 499 -15.00 -18.96 -37.55
CA ALA A 499 -16.41 -19.33 -37.43
C ALA A 499 -17.35 -18.39 -38.21
N ASP A 500 -16.89 -17.19 -38.56
CA ASP A 500 -17.69 -16.15 -39.23
C ASP A 500 -17.45 -16.07 -40.75
N VAL A 501 -16.79 -17.07 -41.33
CA VAL A 501 -16.61 -17.16 -42.79
C VAL A 501 -17.72 -18.07 -43.33
N ASP A 502 -18.82 -17.45 -43.77
CA ASP A 502 -19.83 -18.13 -44.58
C ASP A 502 -19.17 -18.65 -45.87
N TRP A 503 -19.26 -19.96 -46.11
CA TRP A 503 -18.85 -20.62 -47.36
C TRP A 503 -20.01 -20.75 -48.33
#